data_AF-A0A5N4WLT3-F1
#
_entry.id   AF-A0A5N4WLT3-F1
#
_cell.length_a   1.000
_cell.length_b   1.000
_cell.length_c   1.000
_cell.angle_alpha   90.00
_cell.angle_beta   90.00
_cell.angle_gamma   90.00
#
_symmetry.space_group_name_H-M   'P 1'
#
loop_
_entity.id
_entity.type
_entity.pdbx_description
1 polymer ?
#
loop_
_entity_poly.entity_id
_entity_poly.type
_entity_poly.pdbx_seq_one_letter_code
_entity_poly.pdbx_strand_id
1 'polypeptide(L)'
;MNFKILGLLLLTLVTQISCSSKCSDGCLTTQGEKLSFSDAEQLMYYCDIFTRNGVGRMALRLSYDEVAQRTDSDLNHPLMMAFLTYEDLYKSPLVFYRADSAKDVDYMEIVRSCNQLKRDFHSDRKWTY
;
A
#
# COMPACT_ATOMS: atom_id res chain seq x y z
N MET A 1 48.17 -41.73 5.72
CA MET A 1 48.32 -41.56 4.25
C MET A 1 47.15 -42.32 3.61
N ASN A 2 46.20 -41.78 2.85
CA ASN A 2 46.09 -40.51 2.15
C ASN A 2 44.64 -40.03 2.14
N PHE A 3 44.49 -38.71 2.21
CA PHE A 3 43.26 -37.95 2.06
C PHE A 3 42.58 -38.21 0.71
N LYS A 4 41.26 -38.38 0.71
CA LYS A 4 40.41 -37.97 -0.42
C LYS A 4 39.27 -37.11 0.08
N ILE A 5 39.42 -35.83 -0.22
CA ILE A 5 38.50 -34.73 -0.07
C ILE A 5 37.38 -34.90 -1.10
N LEU A 6 36.14 -35.00 -0.66
CA LEU A 6 34.93 -34.66 -1.42
C LEU A 6 33.97 -34.10 -0.34
N GLY A 7 33.97 -32.81 -0.08
CA GLY A 7 33.46 -31.81 -1.02
C GLY A 7 31.94 -31.78 -1.03
N LEU A 8 31.28 -31.93 0.13
CA LEU A 8 29.84 -31.73 0.25
C LEU A 8 29.57 -30.26 0.58
N LEU A 9 28.93 -29.59 -0.39
CA LEU A 9 28.49 -28.21 -0.35
C LEU A 9 27.81 -27.86 0.98
N LEU A 10 28.47 -27.03 1.78
CA LEU A 10 27.74 -26.13 2.67
C LEU A 10 27.00 -25.15 1.77
N LEU A 11 25.69 -25.36 1.66
CA LEU A 11 24.74 -24.34 1.22
C LEU A 11 24.91 -23.13 2.15
N THR A 12 25.74 -22.18 1.74
CA THR A 12 25.68 -20.84 2.29
C THR A 12 24.32 -20.30 1.91
N LEU A 13 23.46 -20.23 2.92
CA LEU A 13 22.24 -19.46 2.93
C LEU A 13 22.65 -17.98 2.78
N VAL A 14 23.01 -17.59 1.57
CA VAL A 14 23.09 -16.18 1.19
C VAL A 14 21.64 -15.76 1.11
N THR A 15 21.10 -15.36 2.26
CA THR A 15 19.90 -14.54 2.33
C THR A 15 20.17 -13.38 1.38
N GLN A 16 19.50 -13.41 0.23
CA GLN A 16 19.48 -12.28 -0.68
C GLN A 16 18.90 -11.12 0.13
N ILE A 17 19.78 -10.28 0.67
CA ILE A 17 19.44 -8.91 1.01
C ILE A 17 19.14 -8.30 -0.36
N SER A 18 17.89 -8.49 -0.80
CA SER A 18 17.30 -7.71 -1.87
C SER A 18 17.17 -6.31 -1.30
N CYS A 19 18.30 -5.59 -1.25
CA CYS A 19 18.32 -4.15 -1.10
C CYS A 19 17.63 -3.63 -2.36
N SER A 20 16.30 -3.56 -2.29
CA SER A 20 15.46 -2.87 -3.25
C SER A 20 16.08 -1.49 -3.46
N SER A 21 16.63 -1.25 -4.64
CA SER A 21 17.27 0.01 -5.04
C SER A 21 16.29 1.21 -5.02
N LYS A 22 15.02 0.97 -4.71
CA LYS A 22 13.95 1.97 -4.60
C LYS A 22 14.23 3.07 -3.56
N CYS A 23 15.17 2.87 -2.63
CA CYS A 23 15.51 3.84 -1.60
C CYS A 23 16.82 4.61 -1.85
N SER A 24 17.36 4.62 -3.07
CA SER A 24 18.64 5.29 -3.37
C SER A 24 18.64 6.78 -3.00
N ASP A 25 17.48 7.43 -3.14
CA ASP A 25 17.30 8.87 -2.92
C ASP A 25 16.69 9.17 -1.54
N GLY A 26 16.69 8.16 -0.65
CA GLY A 26 16.00 8.18 0.63
C GLY A 26 14.64 7.49 0.57
N CYS A 27 14.16 7.09 1.74
CA CYS A 27 12.86 6.43 1.90
C CYS A 27 12.11 7.03 3.08
N LEU A 28 10.81 7.22 2.89
CA LEU A 28 9.87 7.52 3.95
C LEU A 28 9.73 6.29 4.85
N THR A 29 9.86 6.46 6.16
CA THR A 29 9.43 5.43 7.11
C THR A 29 8.05 5.81 7.63
N THR A 30 7.04 5.00 7.37
CA THR A 30 5.65 5.25 7.79
C THR A 30 4.99 3.95 8.21
N GLN A 31 4.25 3.98 9.31
CA GLN A 31 3.42 2.85 9.76
C GLN A 31 4.16 1.49 9.85
N GLY A 32 5.46 1.52 10.16
CA GLY A 32 6.31 0.32 10.28
C GLY A 32 7.02 -0.12 9.00
N GLU A 33 6.77 0.54 7.87
CA GLU A 33 7.30 0.17 6.55
C GLU A 33 8.16 1.28 5.95
N LYS A 34 9.10 0.89 5.07
CA LYS A 34 9.93 1.81 4.30
C LYS A 34 9.43 1.91 2.87
N LEU A 35 9.05 3.11 2.47
CA LEU A 35 8.55 3.43 1.14
C LEU A 35 9.50 4.37 0.41
N SER A 36 9.73 4.13 -0.88
CA SER A 36 10.31 5.18 -1.72
C SER A 36 9.40 6.40 -1.72
N PHE A 37 9.94 7.59 -1.91
CA PHE A 37 9.12 8.79 -1.97
C PHE A 37 8.08 8.70 -3.11
N SER A 38 8.43 8.11 -4.25
CA SER A 38 7.48 7.88 -5.35
C SER A 38 6.36 6.91 -4.97
N ASP A 39 6.66 5.81 -4.28
CA ASP A 39 5.62 4.87 -3.82
C ASP A 39 4.72 5.54 -2.77
N ALA A 40 5.29 6.37 -1.88
CA ALA A 40 4.54 7.15 -0.91
C ALA A 40 3.63 8.20 -1.56
N GLU A 41 4.09 8.92 -2.59
CA GLU A 41 3.28 9.86 -3.38
C GLU A 41 2.12 9.18 -4.09
N GLN A 42 2.38 8.02 -4.70
CA GLN A 42 1.33 7.21 -5.32
C GLN A 42 0.29 6.74 -4.29
N LEU A 43 0.74 6.31 -3.11
CA LEU A 43 -0.15 5.88 -2.04
C LEU A 43 -0.97 7.05 -1.46
N MET A 44 -0.39 8.25 -1.37
CA MET A 44 -1.13 9.46 -1.01
C MET A 44 -2.21 9.79 -2.04
N TYR A 45 -1.91 9.64 -3.34
CA TYR A 45 -2.90 9.83 -4.41
C TYR A 45 -4.08 8.85 -4.28
N TYR A 46 -3.82 7.57 -3.99
CA TYR A 46 -4.87 6.59 -3.72
C TYR A 46 -5.70 6.94 -2.50
N CYS A 47 -5.05 7.38 -1.41
CA CYS A 47 -5.73 7.89 -0.24
C CYS A 47 -6.66 9.07 -0.57
N ASP A 48 -6.24 9.99 -1.44
CA ASP A 48 -7.06 11.13 -1.84
C ASP A 48 -8.28 10.70 -2.64
N ILE A 49 -8.14 9.84 -3.64
CA ILE A 49 -9.27 9.29 -4.39
C ILE A 49 -10.28 8.64 -3.44
N PHE A 50 -9.81 7.73 -2.59
CA PHE A 50 -10.67 6.90 -1.76
C PHE A 50 -11.39 7.71 -0.68
N THR A 51 -10.71 8.67 -0.05
CA THR A 51 -11.27 9.44 1.06
C THR A 51 -12.06 10.68 0.62
N ARG A 52 -11.94 11.09 -0.65
CA ARG A 52 -12.61 12.28 -1.20
C ARG A 52 -14.11 12.23 -0.96
N ASN A 53 -14.64 13.24 -0.25
CA ASN A 53 -16.06 13.37 0.06
C ASN A 53 -16.71 12.11 0.67
N GLY A 54 -15.92 11.25 1.31
CA GLY A 54 -16.43 10.00 1.90
C GLY A 54 -16.83 8.92 0.89
N VAL A 55 -16.44 9.03 -0.40
CA VAL A 55 -16.85 8.07 -1.44
C VAL A 55 -16.41 6.63 -1.14
N GLY A 56 -15.23 6.45 -0.53
CA GLY A 56 -14.72 5.15 -0.11
C GLY A 56 -15.65 4.43 0.88
N ARG A 57 -16.38 5.17 1.73
CA ARG A 57 -17.39 4.58 2.62
C ARG A 57 -18.51 3.91 1.84
N MET A 58 -18.90 4.48 0.70
CA MET A 58 -19.89 3.88 -0.19
C MET A 58 -19.29 2.70 -0.95
N ALA A 59 -18.08 2.86 -1.49
CA ALA A 59 -17.38 1.81 -2.23
C ALA A 59 -17.25 0.52 -1.40
N LEU A 60 -16.85 0.61 -0.12
CA LEU A 60 -16.72 -0.55 0.76
C LEU A 60 -18.03 -1.33 0.95
N ARG A 61 -19.19 -0.67 0.86
CA ARG A 61 -20.51 -1.28 1.15
C ARG A 61 -21.12 -2.04 -0.02
N LEU A 62 -20.54 -1.89 -1.21
CA LEU A 62 -21.09 -2.40 -2.46
C LEU A 62 -20.19 -3.51 -3.00
N SER A 63 -20.78 -4.49 -3.69
CA SER A 63 -20.02 -5.41 -4.53
C SER A 63 -19.57 -4.71 -5.82
N TYR A 64 -18.66 -5.35 -6.55
CA TYR A 64 -18.27 -4.89 -7.89
C TYR A 64 -19.49 -4.69 -8.81
N ASP A 65 -20.40 -5.66 -8.86
CA ASP A 65 -21.60 -5.59 -9.73
C ASP A 65 -22.51 -4.41 -9.36
N GLU A 66 -22.68 -4.15 -8.06
CA GLU A 66 -23.47 -3.01 -7.57
C GLU A 66 -22.82 -1.66 -7.96
N VAL A 67 -21.48 -1.58 -7.93
CA VAL A 67 -20.75 -0.39 -8.36
C VAL A 67 -20.83 -0.24 -9.88
N ALA A 68 -20.50 -1.28 -10.64
CA ALA A 68 -20.52 -1.29 -12.09
C ALA A 68 -21.89 -0.90 -12.65
N GLN A 69 -22.98 -1.40 -12.06
CA GLN A 69 -24.33 -1.02 -12.44
C GLN A 69 -24.62 0.47 -12.17
N ARG A 70 -24.20 1.01 -11.02
CA ARG A 70 -24.48 2.41 -10.64
C ARG A 70 -23.67 3.42 -11.45
N THR A 71 -22.49 3.02 -11.91
CA THR A 71 -21.58 3.90 -12.64
C THR A 71 -21.61 3.66 -14.15
N ASP A 72 -22.47 2.75 -14.63
CA ASP A 72 -22.44 2.26 -16.02
C ASP A 72 -21.03 1.80 -16.45
N SER A 73 -20.31 1.19 -15.50
CA SER A 73 -18.90 0.78 -15.63
C SER A 73 -17.93 1.91 -16.03
N ASP A 74 -18.29 3.18 -15.89
CA ASP A 74 -17.39 4.31 -16.13
C ASP A 74 -16.25 4.32 -15.12
N LEU A 75 -15.04 4.03 -15.61
CA LEU A 75 -13.81 3.99 -14.81
C LEU A 75 -13.42 5.37 -14.27
N ASN A 76 -13.95 6.47 -14.82
CA ASN A 76 -13.72 7.83 -14.32
C ASN A 76 -14.77 8.27 -13.29
N HIS A 77 -15.81 7.46 -13.08
CA HIS A 77 -16.82 7.78 -12.08
C HIS A 77 -16.21 7.69 -10.67
N PRO A 78 -16.41 8.69 -9.79
CA PRO A 78 -15.77 8.72 -8.46
C PRO A 78 -15.98 7.46 -7.63
N LEU A 79 -17.16 6.84 -7.71
CA LEU A 79 -17.46 5.60 -7.01
C LEU A 79 -16.69 4.39 -7.57
N MET A 80 -16.56 4.28 -8.90
CA MET A 80 -15.80 3.20 -9.53
C MET A 80 -14.31 3.34 -9.24
N MET A 81 -13.76 4.55 -9.38
CA MET A 81 -12.37 4.82 -9.01
C MET A 81 -12.10 4.47 -7.56
N ALA A 82 -12.94 4.91 -6.62
CA ALA A 82 -12.76 4.60 -5.20
C ALA A 82 -12.83 3.09 -4.92
N PHE A 83 -13.72 2.36 -5.60
CA PHE A 83 -13.79 0.91 -5.49
C PHE A 83 -12.50 0.24 -5.96
N LEU A 84 -11.98 0.62 -7.13
CA LEU A 84 -10.75 0.04 -7.67
C LEU A 84 -9.52 0.43 -6.83
N THR A 85 -9.43 1.70 -6.42
CA THR A 85 -8.34 2.20 -5.57
C THR A 85 -8.30 1.52 -4.20
N TYR A 86 -9.43 1.02 -3.69
CA TYR A 86 -9.42 0.24 -2.46
C TYR A 86 -8.55 -1.02 -2.58
N GLU A 87 -8.50 -1.67 -3.75
CA GLU A 87 -7.64 -2.84 -3.93
C GLU A 87 -6.15 -2.49 -3.78
N ASP A 88 -5.74 -1.32 -4.26
CA ASP A 88 -4.38 -0.82 -4.10
C ASP A 88 -4.10 -0.49 -2.63
N LEU A 89 -5.05 0.15 -1.94
CA LEU A 89 -4.94 0.42 -0.50
C LEU A 89 -4.89 -0.87 0.32
N TYR A 90 -5.64 -1.90 -0.04
CA TYR A 90 -5.66 -3.21 0.63
C TYR A 90 -4.30 -3.90 0.56
N LYS A 91 -3.64 -3.81 -0.59
CA LYS A 91 -2.30 -4.39 -0.84
C LYS A 91 -1.17 -3.48 -0.33
N SER A 92 -1.47 -2.24 0.02
CA SER A 92 -0.50 -1.25 0.51
C SER A 92 -0.01 -1.57 1.93
N PRO A 93 1.08 -0.92 2.39
CA PRO A 93 1.54 -1.03 3.77
C PRO A 93 0.73 -0.22 4.80
N LEU A 94 -0.37 0.43 4.40
CA LEU A 94 -1.22 1.13 5.37
C LEU A 94 -1.74 0.15 6.43
N VAL A 95 -1.77 0.62 7.68
CA VAL A 95 -2.16 -0.20 8.83
C VAL A 95 -3.64 0.00 9.10
N PHE A 96 -4.46 -0.96 8.68
CA PHE A 96 -5.88 -1.07 9.02
C PHE A 96 -6.30 -2.55 8.98
N TYR A 97 -7.43 -2.88 9.60
CA TYR A 97 -7.95 -4.23 9.60
C TYR A 97 -8.35 -4.69 8.18
N ARG A 98 -7.79 -5.82 7.75
CA ARG A 98 -8.10 -6.46 6.47
C ARG A 98 -9.10 -7.59 6.72
N ALA A 99 -10.31 -7.42 6.21
CA ALA A 99 -11.34 -8.44 6.22
C ALA A 99 -11.41 -9.11 4.85
N ASP A 100 -11.94 -10.35 4.81
CA ASP A 100 -12.17 -11.07 3.56
C ASP A 100 -13.20 -10.36 2.66
N SER A 101 -14.09 -9.58 3.26
CA SER A 101 -15.07 -8.74 2.59
C SER A 101 -14.76 -7.27 2.83
N ALA A 102 -14.73 -6.48 1.76
CA ALA A 102 -14.59 -5.02 1.85
C ALA A 102 -15.68 -4.37 2.73
N LYS A 103 -16.87 -4.99 2.83
CA LYS A 103 -18.00 -4.50 3.63
C LYS A 103 -17.71 -4.50 5.13
N ASP A 104 -16.77 -5.32 5.58
CA ASP A 104 -16.41 -5.48 6.99
C ASP A 104 -15.20 -4.64 7.39
N VAL A 105 -14.58 -3.93 6.44
CA VAL A 105 -13.46 -3.03 6.72
C VAL A 105 -13.96 -1.68 7.26
N ASP A 106 -13.36 -1.21 8.36
CA ASP A 106 -13.67 0.11 8.90
C ASP A 106 -13.05 1.23 8.05
N TYR A 107 -13.92 1.93 7.31
CA TYR A 107 -13.58 3.15 6.58
C TYR A 107 -12.74 4.14 7.41
N MET A 108 -13.05 4.29 8.70
CA MET A 108 -12.38 5.26 9.55
C MET A 108 -10.94 4.86 9.89
N GLU A 109 -10.61 3.56 9.90
CA GLU A 109 -9.22 3.12 10.02
C GLU A 109 -8.41 3.51 8.80
N ILE A 110 -8.93 3.26 7.59
CA ILE A 110 -8.27 3.67 6.33
C ILE A 110 -8.04 5.18 6.33
N VAL A 111 -9.03 5.99 6.72
CA VAL A 111 -8.88 7.45 6.81
C VAL A 111 -7.77 7.85 7.79
N ARG A 112 -7.70 7.22 8.96
CA ARG A 112 -6.65 7.53 9.96
C ARG A 112 -5.26 7.18 9.41
N SER A 113 -5.13 6.05 8.73
CA SER A 113 -3.87 5.55 8.16
C SER A 113 -3.40 6.41 6.98
N CYS A 114 -4.33 6.83 6.11
CA CYS A 114 -4.06 7.82 5.07
C CYS A 114 -3.61 9.17 5.64
N ASN A 115 -4.24 9.63 6.73
CA ASN A 115 -3.83 10.85 7.40
C ASN A 115 -2.45 10.73 8.08
N GLN A 116 -2.10 9.54 8.60
CA GLN A 116 -0.76 9.29 9.15
C GLN A 116 0.30 9.35 8.05
N LEU A 117 0.08 8.67 6.91
CA LEU A 117 0.97 8.74 5.75
C LEU A 117 1.28 10.19 5.34
N LYS A 118 0.24 11.02 5.22
CA LYS A 118 0.40 12.45 4.86
C LYS A 118 1.22 13.22 5.89
N ARG A 119 1.02 12.94 7.19
CA ARG A 119 1.80 13.57 8.26
C ARG A 119 3.26 13.16 8.21
N ASP A 120 3.54 11.87 8.02
CA ASP A 120 4.90 11.34 7.97
C ASP A 120 5.63 11.91 6.75
N PHE A 121 5.01 11.87 5.58
CA PHE A 121 5.56 12.42 4.34
C PHE A 121 5.90 13.90 4.48
N HIS A 122 5.00 14.71 5.03
CA HIS A 122 5.25 16.14 5.23
C HIS A 122 6.28 16.43 6.34
N SER A 123 6.42 15.55 7.33
CA SER A 123 7.38 15.73 8.41
C SER A 123 8.80 15.42 7.93
N ASP A 124 9.00 14.33 7.20
CA ASP A 124 10.31 13.99 6.62
C ASP A 124 10.76 15.02 5.59
N ARG A 125 9.83 15.48 4.73
CA ARG A 125 10.11 16.51 3.72
C ARG A 125 10.46 17.88 4.29
N LYS A 126 10.07 18.18 5.54
CA LYS A 126 10.42 19.45 6.21
C LYS A 126 11.87 19.55 6.63
N TRP A 127 12.58 18.41 6.73
CA TRP A 127 13.97 18.35 7.19
C TRP A 127 14.97 18.00 6.07
N THR A 128 14.49 17.79 4.83
CA THR A 128 15.32 17.48 3.66
C THR A 128 15.67 18.70 2.79
N TYR A 129 15.50 19.94 3.30
CA TYR A 129 15.91 21.18 2.63
C TYR A 129 16.78 22.05 3.53
#